data_AF-A0A5N7MGS6-F1
#
_entry.id   AF-A0A5N7MGS6-F1
#
_cell.length_a   1.000
_cell.length_b   1.000
_cell.length_c   1.000
_cell.angle_alpha   90.00
_cell.angle_beta   90.00
_cell.angle_gamma   90.00
#
_symmetry.space_group_name_H-M   'P 1'
#
loop_
_entity.id
_entity.type
_entity.pdbx_description
1 polymer ?
#
loop_
_entity_poly.entity_id
_entity_poly.type
_entity_poly.pdbx_seq_one_letter_code
_entity_poly.pdbx_strand_id
1 'polypeptide(L)'
;MAEFHAPDELRRYRTRLKRQREYQDEYRIRLKKERVPDREDIAAGILAINLRIWARSPETLEKASRNIAEFMSETGLGNRRFDAEKTAAALKAMVAREVKRLRRRERGE
;
A
#
# COMPACT_ATOMS: atom_id res chain seq x y z
N MET A 1 -38.86 -3.70 -17.87
CA MET A 1 -39.83 -3.92 -16.78
C MET A 1 -39.22 -3.38 -15.51
N ALA A 2 -39.80 -2.34 -14.91
CA ALA A 2 -39.29 -1.75 -13.68
C ALA A 2 -39.78 -2.58 -12.49
N GLU A 3 -38.86 -3.19 -11.76
CA GLU A 3 -39.13 -3.97 -10.56
C GLU A 3 -39.61 -3.01 -9.46
N PHE A 4 -40.90 -3.10 -9.13
CA PHE A 4 -41.53 -2.33 -8.05
C PHE A 4 -41.00 -2.85 -6.70
N HIS A 5 -39.93 -2.24 -6.18
CA HIS A 5 -39.54 -2.48 -4.79
C HIS A 5 -40.63 -1.93 -3.87
N ALA A 6 -41.20 -2.79 -3.03
CA ALA A 6 -42.16 -2.37 -2.02
C ALA A 6 -41.54 -1.25 -1.15
N PRO A 7 -42.28 -0.17 -0.81
CA PRO A 7 -41.76 0.96 -0.05
C PRO A 7 -40.99 0.57 1.23
N ASP A 8 -41.37 -0.55 1.85
CA ASP A 8 -40.72 -1.12 3.04
C ASP A 8 -39.35 -1.73 2.76
N GLU A 9 -39.12 -2.32 1.58
CA GLU A 9 -37.80 -2.83 1.19
C GLU A 9 -36.81 -1.68 0.98
N LEU A 10 -37.27 -0.60 0.35
CA LEU A 10 -36.47 0.61 0.16
C LEU A 10 -36.08 1.23 1.51
N ARG A 11 -37.00 1.20 2.48
CA ARG A 11 -36.77 1.70 3.85
C ARG A 11 -35.76 0.82 4.61
N ARG A 12 -35.89 -0.51 4.51
CA ARG A 12 -34.93 -1.47 5.09
C ARG A 12 -33.55 -1.33 4.46
N TYR A 13 -33.49 -1.17 3.14
CA TYR A 13 -32.25 -0.95 2.39
C TYR A 13 -31.53 0.32 2.83
N ARG A 14 -32.25 1.46 2.91
CA ARG A 14 -31.72 2.74 3.40
C ARG A 14 -31.22 2.63 4.84
N THR A 15 -31.96 1.95 5.71
CA THR A 15 -31.56 1.73 7.12
C THR A 15 -30.28 0.90 7.22
N ARG A 16 -30.17 -0.17 6.43
CA ARG A 16 -28.97 -1.02 6.38
C ARG A 16 -27.76 -0.24 5.87
N LEU A 17 -27.91 0.55 4.81
CA LEU A 17 -26.84 1.42 4.30
C LEU A 17 -26.40 2.46 5.33
N LYS A 18 -27.34 3.05 6.08
CA LYS A 18 -27.03 4.00 7.15
C LYS A 18 -26.18 3.34 8.24
N ARG A 19 -26.59 2.18 8.74
CA ARG A 19 -25.83 1.39 9.73
C ARG A 19 -24.45 0.98 9.22
N GLN A 20 -24.35 0.64 7.94
CA GLN A 20 -23.07 0.28 7.32
C GLN A 20 -22.09 1.46 7.30
N ARG A 21 -22.59 2.68 7.01
CA ARG A 21 -21.77 3.91 7.06
C ARG A 21 -21.36 4.24 8.49
N GLU A 22 -22.29 4.19 9.44
CA GLU A 22 -22.02 4.42 10.87
C GLU A 22 -20.94 3.46 11.39
N TYR A 23 -21.06 2.16 11.09
CA TYR A 23 -20.06 1.16 11.45
C TYR A 23 -18.68 1.45 10.84
N GLN A 24 -18.62 1.82 9.56
CA GLN A 24 -17.36 2.14 8.89
C GLN A 24 -16.67 3.38 9.48
N ASP A 25 -17.46 4.39 9.85
CA ASP A 25 -16.93 5.61 10.45
C ASP A 25 -16.47 5.38 11.90
N GLU A 26 -17.25 4.63 12.70
CA GLU A 26 -16.82 4.19 14.04
C GLU A 26 -15.56 3.33 13.99
N TYR A 27 -15.44 2.45 12.99
CA TYR A 27 -14.26 1.64 12.78
C TYR A 27 -13.03 2.50 12.44
N ARG A 28 -13.17 3.50 11.56
CA ARG A 28 -12.09 4.46 11.25
C ARG A 28 -11.69 5.30 12.46
N ILE A 29 -12.65 5.76 13.26
CA ILE A 29 -12.39 6.54 14.48
C ILE A 29 -11.64 5.67 15.49
N ARG A 30 -12.03 4.40 15.65
CA ARG A 30 -11.37 3.44 16.53
C ARG A 30 -9.93 3.17 16.09
N LEU A 31 -9.69 2.91 14.81
CA LEU A 31 -8.34 2.73 14.26
C LEU A 31 -7.44 3.95 14.53
N LYS A 32 -7.97 5.17 14.35
CA LYS A 32 -7.24 6.40 14.69
C LYS A 32 -6.92 6.52 16.18
N LYS A 33 -7.84 6.11 17.06
CA LYS A 33 -7.69 6.19 18.52
C LYS A 33 -6.74 5.12 19.08
N GLU A 34 -6.78 3.92 18.54
CA GLU A 34 -5.95 2.79 18.98
C GLU A 34 -4.52 2.87 18.44
N ARG A 35 -4.21 3.83 17.54
CA ARG A 35 -2.90 3.97 16.87
C ARG A 35 -2.45 2.67 16.19
N VAL A 36 -3.41 1.83 15.81
CA VAL A 36 -3.13 0.57 15.12
C VAL A 36 -2.76 0.94 13.69
N PRO A 37 -1.53 0.61 13.23
CA PRO A 37 -1.13 0.90 11.87
C PRO A 37 -2.05 0.16 10.91
N ASP A 38 -2.54 0.86 9.90
CA ASP A 38 -3.35 0.23 8.87
C ASP A 38 -2.46 -0.58 7.90
N ARG A 39 -3.08 -1.22 6.90
CA ARG A 39 -2.34 -2.03 5.91
C ARG A 39 -1.27 -1.20 5.18
N GLU A 40 -1.54 0.08 4.91
CA GLU A 40 -0.63 0.95 4.17
C GLU A 40 0.53 1.39 5.06
N ASP A 41 0.27 1.69 6.34
CA ASP A 41 1.30 1.96 7.34
C ASP A 41 2.25 0.77 7.51
N ILE A 42 1.70 -0.44 7.59
CA ILE A 42 2.49 -1.69 7.68
C ILE A 42 3.32 -1.88 6.41
N ALA A 43 2.72 -1.72 5.24
CA ALA A 43 3.43 -1.83 3.96
C ALA A 43 4.57 -0.80 3.84
N ALA A 44 4.33 0.44 4.27
CA ALA A 44 5.33 1.49 4.29
C ALA A 44 6.50 1.16 5.24
N GLY A 45 6.19 0.61 6.43
CA GLY A 45 7.19 0.13 7.39
C GLY A 45 8.05 -1.00 6.82
N ILE A 46 7.44 -1.99 6.19
CA ILE A 46 8.13 -3.10 5.52
C ILE A 46 9.03 -2.59 4.39
N LEU A 47 8.52 -1.66 3.56
CA LEU A 47 9.31 -1.06 2.49
C LEU A 47 10.51 -0.30 3.05
N ALA A 48 10.34 0.49 4.12
CA ALA A 48 11.44 1.23 4.74
C ALA A 48 12.55 0.30 5.27
N ILE A 49 12.18 -0.84 5.87
CA ILE A 49 13.14 -1.87 6.31
C ILE A 49 13.90 -2.43 5.12
N ASN A 50 13.20 -2.82 4.06
CA ASN A 50 13.82 -3.38 2.86
C ASN A 50 14.76 -2.38 2.16
N LEU A 51 14.37 -1.11 2.07
CA LEU A 51 15.23 -0.05 1.51
C LEU A 51 16.58 0.04 2.26
N ARG A 52 16.59 -0.13 3.59
CA ARG A 52 17.83 -0.14 4.38
C ARG A 52 18.68 -1.38 4.13
N ILE A 53 18.05 -2.53 3.95
CA ILE A 53 18.74 -3.79 3.60
C ILE A 53 19.41 -3.62 2.22
N TRP A 54 18.63 -3.20 1.22
CA TRP A 54 19.10 -2.99 -0.15
C TRP A 54 20.16 -1.91 -0.26
N ALA A 55 20.09 -0.86 0.59
CA ALA A 55 21.12 0.17 0.65
C ALA A 55 22.48 -0.36 1.15
N ARG A 56 22.49 -1.45 1.94
CA ARG A 56 23.71 -2.08 2.46
C ARG A 56 24.22 -3.22 1.59
N SER A 57 23.35 -3.87 0.82
CA SER A 57 23.70 -4.99 -0.08
C SER A 57 23.07 -4.79 -1.46
N PRO A 58 23.78 -4.19 -2.42
CA PRO A 58 23.27 -3.93 -3.76
C PRO A 58 22.80 -5.18 -4.52
N GLU A 59 23.42 -6.33 -4.26
CA GLU A 59 23.05 -7.62 -4.86
C GLU A 59 21.60 -8.02 -4.53
N THR A 60 21.14 -7.69 -3.31
CA THR A 60 19.77 -7.96 -2.89
C THR A 60 18.74 -7.05 -3.58
N LEU A 61 19.13 -5.86 -4.04
CA LEU A 61 18.28 -4.95 -4.80
C LEU A 61 17.96 -5.48 -6.20
N GLU A 62 18.94 -6.05 -6.88
CA GLU A 62 18.72 -6.62 -8.23
C GLU A 62 17.75 -7.79 -8.17
N LYS A 63 17.93 -8.69 -7.19
CA LYS A 63 17.00 -9.80 -6.95
C LYS A 63 15.60 -9.30 -6.61
N ALA A 64 15.48 -8.31 -5.73
CA ALA A 64 14.18 -7.73 -5.37
C ALA A 64 13.48 -7.07 -6.57
N SER A 65 14.23 -6.36 -7.42
CA SER A 65 13.68 -5.71 -8.61
C SER A 65 13.10 -6.72 -9.60
N ARG A 66 13.78 -7.86 -9.80
CA ARG A 66 13.27 -8.96 -10.63
C ARG A 66 12.00 -9.57 -10.06
N ASN A 67 12.00 -9.91 -8.77
CA ASN A 67 10.84 -10.52 -8.11
C ASN A 67 9.60 -9.61 -8.14
N ILE A 68 9.79 -8.28 -8.00
CA ILE A 68 8.70 -7.31 -8.08
C ILE A 68 8.13 -7.28 -9.50
N ALA A 69 8.99 -7.26 -10.53
CA ALA A 69 8.55 -7.27 -11.92
C ALA A 69 7.78 -8.56 -12.26
N GLU A 70 8.25 -9.72 -11.81
CA GLU A 70 7.59 -11.02 -11.97
C GLU A 70 6.22 -11.03 -11.29
N PHE A 71 6.15 -10.65 -10.01
CA PHE A 71 4.89 -10.56 -9.26
C PHE A 71 3.87 -9.62 -9.93
N MET A 72 4.32 -8.47 -10.45
CA MET A 72 3.45 -7.53 -11.15
C MET A 72 2.91 -8.11 -12.46
N SER A 73 3.71 -8.91 -13.16
CA SER A 73 3.29 -9.63 -14.36
C SER A 73 2.24 -10.69 -14.02
N GLU A 74 2.51 -11.55 -13.04
CA GLU A 74 1.63 -12.66 -12.62
C GLU A 74 0.27 -12.17 -12.10
N THR A 75 0.26 -11.09 -11.32
CA THR A 75 -0.97 -10.54 -10.74
C THR A 75 -1.75 -9.66 -11.73
N GLY A 76 -1.24 -9.44 -12.93
CA GLY A 76 -1.85 -8.56 -13.94
C GLY A 76 -1.81 -7.07 -13.57
N LEU A 77 -1.08 -6.69 -12.51
CA LEU A 77 -0.84 -5.29 -12.13
C LEU A 77 0.01 -4.56 -13.17
N GLY A 78 0.94 -5.28 -13.81
CA GLY A 78 1.78 -4.78 -14.91
C GLY A 78 0.97 -4.38 -16.16
N ASN A 79 -0.17 -5.03 -16.40
CA ASN A 79 -1.02 -4.77 -17.57
C ASN A 79 -2.15 -3.77 -17.31
N ARG A 80 -2.46 -3.47 -16.04
CA ARG A 80 -3.65 -2.66 -15.70
C ARG A 80 -3.34 -1.25 -15.22
N ARG A 81 -2.18 -0.97 -14.60
CA ARG A 81 -1.87 0.38 -14.06
C ARG A 81 -0.39 0.76 -13.93
N PHE A 82 0.56 -0.17 -13.98
CA PHE A 82 1.94 0.12 -13.60
C PHE A 82 2.96 -0.43 -14.60
N ASP A 83 3.77 0.47 -15.14
CA ASP A 83 4.91 0.16 -16.00
C ASP A 83 6.05 -0.43 -15.14
N ALA A 84 6.48 -1.65 -15.48
CA ALA A 84 7.49 -2.40 -14.74
C ALA A 84 8.86 -1.70 -14.73
N GLU A 85 9.26 -1.10 -15.86
CA GLU A 85 10.54 -0.39 -15.95
C GLU A 85 10.53 0.88 -15.10
N LYS A 86 9.42 1.65 -15.15
CA LYS A 86 9.25 2.84 -14.31
C LYS A 86 9.21 2.48 -12.83
N THR A 87 8.62 1.35 -12.48
CA THR A 87 8.57 0.85 -11.10
C THR A 87 9.96 0.49 -10.60
N ALA A 88 10.75 -0.23 -11.40
CA ALA A 88 12.13 -0.57 -11.08
C ALA A 88 13.02 0.69 -10.94
N ALA A 89 12.84 1.67 -11.82
CA ALA A 89 13.56 2.95 -11.74
C ALA A 89 13.21 3.74 -10.46
N ALA A 90 11.92 3.80 -10.10
CA ALA A 90 11.48 4.43 -8.87
C ALA A 90 12.08 3.75 -7.63
N LEU A 91 12.11 2.42 -7.62
CA LEU A 91 12.72 1.63 -6.56
C LEU A 91 14.22 1.92 -6.40
N LYS A 92 14.98 1.90 -7.51
CA LYS A 92 16.41 2.26 -7.50
C LYS A 92 16.64 3.66 -6.92
N ALA A 93 15.81 4.64 -7.30
CA ALA A 93 15.91 5.99 -6.78
C ALA A 93 15.61 6.07 -5.27
N MET A 94 14.66 5.27 -4.76
CA MET A 94 14.39 5.17 -3.32
C MET A 94 15.60 4.62 -2.55
N VAL A 95 16.22 3.55 -3.06
CA VAL A 95 17.42 2.97 -2.42
C VAL A 95 18.58 3.96 -2.47
N ALA A 96 18.82 4.63 -3.60
CA ALA A 96 19.89 5.64 -3.70
C ALA A 96 19.73 6.77 -2.68
N ARG A 97 18.50 7.19 -2.39
CA ARG A 97 18.21 8.16 -1.31
C ARG A 97 18.54 7.60 0.07
N GLU A 98 18.19 6.34 0.33
CA GLU A 98 18.49 5.69 1.62
C GLU A 98 20.00 5.47 1.80
N VAL A 99 20.74 5.11 0.75
CA VAL A 99 22.22 5.05 0.77
C VAL A 99 22.82 6.39 1.19
N LYS A 100 22.36 7.50 0.58
CA LYS A 100 22.81 8.85 0.95
C LYS A 100 22.50 9.17 2.42
N ARG A 101 21.31 8.78 2.90
CA ARG A 101 20.90 8.97 4.30
C ARG A 101 21.78 8.18 5.27
N LEU A 102 22.07 6.92 4.98
CA LEU A 102 22.96 6.09 5.80
C LEU A 102 24.38 6.67 5.85
N ARG A 103 24.92 7.08 4.70
CA ARG A 103 26.26 7.71 4.63
C ARG A 103 26.35 9.03 5.41
N ARG A 104 25.29 9.83 5.46
CA ARG A 104 25.24 11.04 6.31
C ARG A 104 25.28 10.65 7.79
N ARG A 105 24.43 9.70 8.18
CA ARG A 105 24.37 9.19 9.55
C ARG A 105 25.69 8.59 10.03
N GLU A 106 26.39 7.85 9.17
CA GLU A 106 27.72 7.29 9.45
C GLU A 106 28.80 8.38 9.63
N ARG A 107 28.60 9.53 8.99
CA ARG A 107 29.47 10.72 9.13
C ARG A 107 29.07 11.64 10.27
N GLY A 108 27.99 11.34 11.01
CA GLY A 108 27.48 12.18 12.10
C GLY A 108 26.74 13.44 11.63
N GLU A 109 26.33 13.50 10.36
CA GLU A 109 25.51 14.56 9.75
C GLU A 109 24.01 14.21 9.80
#